data_AF-A0A6N3CFX0-F1
#
_entry.id   AF-A0A6N3CFX0-F1
#
_cell.length_a   1.000
_cell.length_b   1.000
_cell.length_c   1.000
_cell.angle_alpha   90.00
_cell.angle_beta   90.00
_cell.angle_gamma   90.00
#
_symmetry.space_group_name_H-M   'P 1'
#
loop_
_entity.id
_entity.type
_entity.pdbx_description
1 polymer ?
#
loop_
_entity_poly.entity_id
_entity_poly.type
_entity_poly.pdbx_seq_one_letter_code
_entity_poly.pdbx_strand_id
1 'polypeptide(L)'
;MVLNQYVLPVPAINFLLIGMAFSTVFANMISEKQLAEIMKVMDPVIGISLIIAILNLGAPLDYHLIFGAGLYTAIYITARAIGKYSGAYLGASVTHAPQTVKKFLGFTLLPHSGVSLVFTGIAVSVLNGPAPECASIIQGTIAAAAVINEIIAVFMAKKGFEWAGELHQAERNP
;
A
#
# COMPACT_ATOMS: atom_id res chain seq x y z
N MET A 1 -1.78 -16.00 14.07
CA MET A 1 -0.42 -16.59 14.02
C MET A 1 -0.47 -18.12 14.08
N VAL A 2 -1.14 -18.72 15.08
CA VAL A 2 -1.26 -20.18 15.26
C VAL A 2 -1.85 -20.92 14.04
N LEU A 3 -2.97 -20.47 13.47
CA LEU A 3 -3.60 -21.15 12.32
C LEU A 3 -2.66 -21.24 11.09
N ASN A 4 -1.87 -20.19 10.85
CA ASN A 4 -0.94 -20.09 9.73
C ASN A 4 0.34 -20.92 9.94
N GLN A 5 0.68 -21.22 11.19
CA GLN A 5 1.83 -22.06 11.54
C GLN A 5 1.51 -23.56 11.54
N TYR A 6 0.26 -23.93 11.83
CA TYR A 6 -0.12 -25.34 12.05
C TYR A 6 -0.99 -25.95 10.96
N VAL A 7 -1.76 -25.16 10.21
CA VAL A 7 -2.73 -25.68 9.23
C VAL A 7 -2.28 -25.46 7.79
N LEU A 8 -1.42 -24.47 7.54
CA LEU A 8 -1.00 -24.10 6.19
C LEU A 8 0.48 -24.46 5.97
N PRO A 9 0.82 -25.29 4.97
CA PRO A 9 2.20 -25.73 4.71
C PRO A 9 3.12 -24.61 4.18
N VAL A 10 2.55 -23.47 3.81
CA VAL A 10 3.22 -22.23 3.41
C VAL A 10 2.40 -21.09 4.01
N PRO A 11 2.98 -19.97 4.47
CA PRO A 11 2.21 -18.79 4.89
C PRO A 11 1.48 -18.19 3.67
N ALA A 12 0.39 -18.82 3.26
CA ALA A 12 -0.30 -18.57 2.01
C ALA A 12 -1.44 -17.55 2.16
N ILE A 13 -1.94 -17.34 3.38
CA ILE A 13 -3.04 -16.40 3.60
C ILE A 13 -2.49 -15.04 4.01
N ASN A 14 -2.60 -14.09 3.10
CA ASN A 14 -2.32 -12.69 3.37
C ASN A 14 -3.32 -12.16 4.41
N PHE A 15 -2.87 -11.94 5.65
CA PHE A 15 -3.69 -11.42 6.75
C PHE A 15 -4.37 -10.09 6.40
N LEU A 16 -3.78 -9.29 5.52
CA LEU A 16 -4.38 -8.06 5.03
C LEU A 16 -5.60 -8.35 4.15
N LEU A 17 -5.55 -9.38 3.30
CA LEU A 17 -6.71 -9.82 2.52
C LEU A 17 -7.82 -10.38 3.41
N ILE A 18 -7.48 -11.14 4.47
CA ILE A 18 -8.47 -11.62 5.44
C ILE A 18 -9.16 -10.44 6.12
N GLY A 19 -8.38 -9.47 6.60
CA GLY A 19 -8.90 -8.28 7.27
C GLY A 19 -9.84 -7.50 6.36
N MET A 20 -9.44 -7.23 5.11
CA MET A 20 -10.28 -6.54 4.15
C MET A 20 -11.56 -7.32 3.84
N ALA A 21 -11.46 -8.63 3.57
CA ALA A 21 -12.63 -9.46 3.29
C ALA A 21 -13.62 -9.49 4.47
N PHE A 22 -13.11 -9.68 5.69
CA PHE A 22 -13.93 -9.64 6.90
C PHE A 22 -14.60 -8.28 7.08
N SER A 23 -13.83 -7.19 7.02
CA SER A 23 -14.36 -5.83 7.17
C SER A 23 -15.40 -5.50 6.10
N THR A 24 -15.19 -5.91 4.85
CA THR A 24 -16.16 -5.72 3.76
C THR A 24 -17.46 -6.46 4.06
N VAL A 25 -17.40 -7.75 4.42
CA VAL A 25 -18.61 -8.52 4.75
C VAL A 25 -19.32 -7.91 5.96
N PHE A 26 -18.58 -7.64 7.03
CA PHE A 26 -19.12 -7.10 8.28
C PHE A 26 -19.80 -5.74 8.08
N ALA A 27 -19.15 -4.81 7.37
CA ALA A 27 -19.70 -3.48 7.10
C ALA A 27 -20.99 -3.52 6.27
N ASN A 28 -21.21 -4.59 5.49
CA ASN A 28 -22.44 -4.79 4.71
C ASN A 28 -23.53 -5.57 5.46
N MET A 29 -23.24 -6.15 6.63
CA MET A 29 -24.21 -6.94 7.41
C MET A 29 -24.92 -6.16 8.52
N ILE A 30 -24.39 -5.00 8.91
CA ILE A 30 -24.90 -4.21 10.03
C ILE A 30 -25.37 -2.83 9.58
N SER A 31 -26.16 -2.16 10.41
CA SER A 31 -26.61 -0.79 10.12
C SER A 31 -25.46 0.22 10.22
N GLU A 32 -25.54 1.31 9.46
CA GLU A 32 -24.54 2.39 9.49
C GLU A 32 -24.33 2.97 10.89
N LYS A 33 -25.40 3.07 11.69
CA LYS A 33 -25.32 3.53 13.09
C LYS A 33 -24.48 2.59 13.95
N GLN A 34 -24.71 1.28 13.84
CA GLN A 34 -23.93 0.29 14.57
C GLN A 34 -22.47 0.26 14.10
N LEU A 35 -22.23 0.41 12.78
CA LEU A 35 -20.88 0.51 12.25
C LEU A 35 -20.14 1.72 12.81
N ALA A 36 -20.79 2.89 12.85
CA ALA A 36 -20.19 4.10 13.40
C ALA A 36 -19.86 3.97 14.89
N GLU A 37 -20.73 3.36 15.69
CA GLU A 37 -20.47 3.11 17.12
C GLU A 37 -19.28 2.17 17.34
N ILE A 38 -19.15 1.11 16.53
CA ILE A 38 -18.02 0.20 16.59
C ILE A 38 -16.73 0.91 16.15
N MET A 39 -16.78 1.66 15.06
CA MET A 39 -15.62 2.40 14.54
C MET A 39 -15.12 3.43 15.55
N LYS A 40 -15.99 4.08 16.33
CA LYS A 40 -15.58 5.00 17.40
C LYS A 40 -14.64 4.36 18.44
N VAL A 41 -14.82 3.06 18.72
CA VAL A 41 -13.95 2.30 19.63
C VAL A 41 -12.75 1.71 18.91
N MET A 42 -12.92 1.30 17.65
CA MET A 42 -11.87 0.67 16.85
C MET A 42 -10.85 1.67 16.30
N ASP A 43 -11.23 2.90 15.99
CA ASP A 43 -10.36 3.92 15.37
C ASP A 43 -9.06 4.18 16.17
N PRO A 44 -9.10 4.35 17.52
CA PRO A 44 -7.87 4.45 18.30
C PRO A 44 -6.99 3.20 18.22
N VAL A 45 -7.60 2.01 18.23
CA VAL A 45 -6.89 0.73 18.16
C VAL A 45 -6.23 0.57 16.79
N ILE A 46 -6.95 0.89 15.72
CA ILE A 46 -6.45 0.91 14.34
C ILE A 46 -5.31 1.92 14.23
N GLY A 47 -5.48 3.15 14.75
CA GLY A 47 -4.46 4.19 14.72
C GLY A 47 -3.15 3.75 15.40
N ILE A 48 -3.22 3.23 16.63
CA ILE A 48 -2.05 2.72 17.36
C ILE A 48 -1.41 1.54 16.61
N SER A 49 -2.23 0.61 16.11
CA SER A 49 -1.75 -0.55 15.36
C SER A 49 -1.03 -0.15 14.07
N LEU A 50 -1.55 0.85 13.36
CA LEU A 50 -0.93 1.40 12.15
C LEU A 50 0.39 2.08 12.46
N ILE A 51 0.48 2.86 13.55
CA ILE A 51 1.74 3.49 13.98
C ILE A 51 2.79 2.40 14.28
N ILE A 52 2.43 1.38 15.06
CA ILE A 52 3.33 0.27 15.38
C ILE A 52 3.77 -0.47 14.11
N ALA A 53 2.84 -0.73 13.19
CA ALA A 53 3.14 -1.39 11.93
C ALA A 53 4.12 -0.56 11.08
N ILE A 54 3.89 0.74 10.93
CA ILE A 54 4.77 1.65 10.19
C ILE A 54 6.17 1.69 10.83
N LEU A 55 6.26 1.78 12.17
CA LEU A 55 7.54 1.78 12.89
C LEU A 55 8.30 0.45 12.72
N ASN A 56 7.60 -0.69 12.82
CA ASN A 56 8.22 -2.01 12.62
C ASN A 56 8.66 -2.24 11.17
N LEU A 57 7.94 -1.69 10.19
CA LEU A 57 8.35 -1.68 8.79
C LEU A 57 9.52 -0.72 8.52
N GLY A 58 9.63 0.33 9.33
CA GLY A 58 10.74 1.27 9.38
C GLY A 58 12.04 0.70 9.97
N ALA A 59 11.93 -0.16 10.98
CA ALA A 59 13.05 -0.70 11.74
C ALA A 59 14.12 -1.49 10.93
N PRO A 60 13.78 -2.28 9.89
CA PRO A 60 14.77 -2.98 9.08
C PRO A 60 15.35 -2.15 7.92
N LEU A 61 15.05 -0.84 7.82
CA LEU A 61 15.65 0.01 6.77
C LEU A 61 17.13 0.31 7.10
N ASP A 62 18.02 -0.44 6.46
CA ASP A 62 19.44 -0.14 6.44
C ASP A 62 19.72 0.99 5.42
N TYR A 63 20.14 2.15 5.92
CA TYR A 63 20.45 3.31 5.10
C TYR A 63 21.61 3.06 4.13
N HIS A 64 22.53 2.14 4.43
CA HIS A 64 23.60 1.78 3.48
C HIS A 64 23.07 1.06 2.25
N LEU A 65 22.03 0.23 2.41
CA LEU A 65 21.36 -0.44 1.28
C LEU A 65 20.59 0.57 0.40
N ILE A 66 20.07 1.64 0.99
CA ILE A 66 19.39 2.73 0.27
C ILE A 66 20.35 3.49 -0.66
N PHE A 67 21.56 3.79 -0.17
CA PHE A 67 22.58 4.51 -0.95
C PHE A 67 23.25 3.61 -2.02
N GLY A 68 23.38 2.30 -1.80
CA GLY A 68 23.96 1.36 -2.76
C GLY A 68 23.04 0.96 -3.92
N ALA A 69 21.71 1.03 -3.74
CA ALA A 69 20.72 0.57 -4.71
C ALA A 69 20.23 1.65 -5.71
N GLY A 70 20.85 2.84 -5.74
CA GLY A 70 20.29 4.04 -6.38
C GLY A 70 19.72 3.86 -7.79
N LEU A 71 20.43 3.15 -8.68
CA LEU A 71 19.94 2.90 -10.05
C LEU A 71 18.72 1.95 -10.07
N TYR A 72 18.75 0.86 -9.30
CA TYR A 72 17.62 -0.08 -9.20
C TYR A 72 16.40 0.59 -8.58
N THR A 73 16.60 1.43 -7.55
CA THR A 73 15.54 2.22 -6.92
C THR A 73 14.91 3.19 -7.92
N ALA A 74 15.71 3.91 -8.71
CA ALA A 74 15.19 4.82 -9.73
C ALA A 74 14.39 4.09 -10.82
N ILE A 75 14.91 2.96 -11.32
CA ILE A 75 14.21 2.13 -12.31
C ILE A 75 12.89 1.61 -11.73
N TYR A 76 12.92 1.08 -10.51
CA TYR A 76 11.73 0.55 -9.85
C TYR A 76 10.65 1.61 -9.64
N ILE A 77 10.99 2.79 -9.10
CA ILE A 77 10.05 3.89 -8.91
C ILE A 77 9.44 4.32 -10.25
N THR A 78 10.27 4.50 -11.28
CA THR A 78 9.80 4.97 -12.59
C THR A 78 8.90 3.95 -13.28
N ALA A 79 9.32 2.68 -13.33
CA ALA A 79 8.52 1.60 -13.89
C ALA A 79 7.18 1.46 -13.17
N ARG A 80 7.19 1.57 -11.83
CA ARG A 80 5.99 1.53 -11.01
C ARG A 80 5.05 2.69 -11.28
N ALA A 81 5.58 3.91 -11.35
CA ALA A 81 4.78 5.11 -11.61
C ALA A 81 4.10 5.03 -12.97
N ILE A 82 4.84 4.64 -14.01
CA ILE A 82 4.30 4.43 -15.37
C ILE A 82 3.25 3.32 -15.35
N GLY A 83 3.54 2.17 -14.73
CA GLY A 83 2.62 1.04 -14.66
C GLY A 83 1.31 1.38 -13.94
N LYS A 84 1.37 2.09 -12.81
CA LYS A 84 0.18 2.53 -12.09
C LYS A 84 -0.63 3.56 -12.89
N TYR A 85 0.03 4.55 -13.49
CA TYR A 85 -0.66 5.57 -14.26
C TYR A 85 -1.34 4.99 -15.50
N SER A 86 -0.57 4.27 -16.31
CA SER A 86 -1.09 3.63 -17.54
C SER A 86 -2.14 2.57 -17.22
N GLY A 87 -1.92 1.72 -16.22
CA GLY A 87 -2.89 0.71 -15.79
C GLY A 87 -4.20 1.32 -15.28
N ALA A 88 -4.12 2.38 -14.47
CA ALA A 88 -5.31 3.09 -14.01
C ALA A 88 -6.06 3.76 -15.16
N TYR A 89 -5.34 4.41 -16.08
CA TYR A 89 -5.92 5.05 -17.25
C TYR A 89 -6.64 4.03 -18.15
N LEU A 90 -5.96 2.92 -18.46
CA LEU A 90 -6.53 1.85 -19.30
C LEU A 90 -7.72 1.19 -18.63
N GLY A 91 -7.61 0.84 -17.34
CA GLY A 91 -8.70 0.25 -16.57
C GLY A 91 -9.92 1.16 -16.52
N ALA A 92 -9.73 2.44 -16.17
CA ALA A 92 -10.78 3.44 -16.15
C ALA A 92 -11.37 3.71 -17.55
N SER A 93 -10.55 3.56 -18.61
CA SER A 93 -11.03 3.71 -19.98
C SER A 93 -11.95 2.57 -20.40
N VAL A 94 -11.54 1.33 -20.16
CA VAL A 94 -12.31 0.11 -20.48
C VAL A 94 -13.62 0.06 -19.68
N THR A 95 -13.61 0.50 -18.42
CA THR A 95 -14.82 0.53 -17.58
C THR A 95 -15.70 1.76 -17.81
N HIS A 96 -15.36 2.62 -18.78
CA HIS A 96 -16.11 3.85 -19.10
C HIS A 96 -16.27 4.81 -17.91
N ALA A 97 -15.27 4.85 -17.01
CA ALA A 97 -15.28 5.75 -15.86
C ALA A 97 -15.23 7.25 -16.27
N PRO A 98 -15.61 8.18 -15.38
CA PRO A 98 -15.53 9.61 -15.64
C PRO A 98 -14.13 10.10 -16.03
N GLN A 99 -14.04 11.21 -16.77
CA GLN A 99 -12.77 11.76 -17.25
C GLN A 99 -11.83 12.19 -16.11
N THR A 100 -12.38 12.61 -14.97
CA THR A 100 -11.61 12.91 -13.75
C THR A 100 -10.89 11.66 -13.25
N VAL A 101 -11.60 10.53 -13.16
CA VAL A 101 -11.04 9.24 -12.75
C VAL A 101 -9.99 8.77 -13.76
N LYS A 102 -10.27 8.80 -15.07
CA LYS A 102 -9.30 8.37 -16.09
C LYS A 102 -7.98 9.13 -15.99
N LYS A 103 -8.03 10.45 -15.78
CA LYS A 103 -6.85 11.33 -15.82
C LYS A 103 -6.07 11.37 -14.50
N PHE A 104 -6.76 11.29 -13.36
CA PHE A 104 -6.17 11.61 -12.06
C PHE A 104 -6.04 10.44 -11.09
N LEU A 105 -6.77 9.34 -11.28
CA LEU A 105 -6.68 8.15 -10.44
C LEU A 105 -5.24 7.58 -10.39
N GLY A 106 -4.51 7.65 -11.50
CA GLY A 106 -3.12 7.20 -11.56
C GLY A 106 -2.20 7.92 -10.55
N PHE A 107 -2.43 9.22 -10.29
CA PHE A 107 -1.64 10.00 -9.34
C PHE A 107 -2.00 9.67 -7.89
N THR A 108 -3.28 9.44 -7.60
CA THR A 108 -3.74 9.07 -6.24
C THR A 108 -3.36 7.66 -5.86
N LEU A 109 -3.05 6.80 -6.84
CA LEU A 109 -2.55 5.46 -6.63
C LEU A 109 -1.03 5.38 -6.45
N LEU A 110 -0.27 6.45 -6.71
CA LEU A 110 1.19 6.44 -6.51
C LEU A 110 1.61 6.04 -5.08
N PRO A 111 0.95 6.52 -3.99
CA PRO A 111 1.33 6.13 -2.64
C PRO A 111 1.32 4.62 -2.48
N HIS A 112 2.34 4.11 -1.83
CA HIS A 112 2.49 2.69 -1.57
C HIS A 112 3.61 2.45 -0.56
N SER A 113 3.24 1.90 0.61
CA SER A 113 4.23 1.54 1.62
C SER A 113 4.03 0.12 2.15
N GLY A 114 2.97 -0.15 2.89
CA GLY A 114 2.88 -1.36 3.74
C GLY A 114 2.86 -2.70 2.99
N VAL A 115 2.05 -2.84 1.95
CA VAL A 115 1.78 -4.16 1.35
C VAL A 115 2.99 -4.72 0.57
N SER A 116 3.65 -3.93 -0.28
CA SER A 116 4.89 -4.37 -0.94
C SER A 116 6.02 -4.66 0.05
N LEU A 117 6.12 -4.02 1.22
CA LEU A 117 7.14 -4.40 2.21
C LEU A 117 6.88 -5.80 2.78
N VAL A 118 5.61 -6.17 3.00
CA VAL A 118 5.24 -7.55 3.37
C VAL A 118 5.63 -8.54 2.27
N PHE A 119 5.31 -8.25 1.01
CA PHE A 119 5.73 -9.10 -0.12
C PHE A 119 7.25 -9.15 -0.31
N THR A 120 7.94 -8.05 0.00
CA THR A 120 9.41 -8.01 0.02
C THR A 120 9.95 -8.96 1.07
N GLY A 121 9.39 -8.97 2.28
CA GLY A 121 9.78 -9.92 3.32
C GLY A 121 9.60 -11.38 2.90
N ILE A 122 8.52 -11.70 2.17
CA ILE A 122 8.30 -13.04 1.61
C ILE A 122 9.32 -13.36 0.50
N ALA A 123 9.57 -12.43 -0.43
CA ALA A 123 10.55 -12.63 -1.49
C ALA A 123 11.97 -12.83 -0.91
N VAL A 124 12.34 -12.02 0.07
CA VAL A 124 13.62 -12.09 0.79
C VAL A 124 13.74 -13.42 1.54
N SER A 125 12.69 -13.89 2.21
CA SER A 125 12.76 -15.17 2.94
C SER A 125 12.96 -16.37 2.01
N VAL A 126 12.39 -16.34 0.80
CA VAL A 126 12.58 -17.37 -0.22
C VAL A 126 13.97 -17.27 -0.87
N LEU A 127 14.49 -16.05 -1.07
CA LEU A 127 15.76 -15.81 -1.78
C LEU A 127 17.00 -15.86 -0.88
N ASN A 128 16.86 -15.69 0.43
CA ASN A 128 17.99 -15.65 1.36
C ASN A 128 18.85 -16.93 1.33
N GLY A 129 18.27 -18.09 1.00
CA GLY A 129 19.03 -19.32 0.78
C GLY A 129 19.73 -19.36 -0.58
N PRO A 130 18.97 -19.38 -1.71
CA PRO A 130 19.53 -19.59 -3.04
C PRO A 130 20.27 -18.38 -3.63
N ALA A 131 19.95 -17.15 -3.23
CA ALA A 131 20.49 -15.92 -3.80
C ALA A 131 20.46 -14.75 -2.77
N PRO A 132 21.30 -14.80 -1.72
CA PRO A 132 21.30 -13.80 -0.65
C PRO A 132 21.61 -12.38 -1.12
N GLU A 133 22.46 -12.22 -2.15
CA GLU A 133 22.75 -10.90 -2.73
C GLU A 133 21.50 -10.29 -3.39
N CYS A 134 20.73 -11.08 -4.14
CA CYS A 134 19.47 -10.64 -4.74
C CYS A 134 18.44 -10.28 -3.67
N ALA A 135 18.38 -11.03 -2.57
CA ALA A 135 17.50 -10.74 -1.45
C ALA A 135 17.83 -9.37 -0.83
N SER A 136 19.12 -9.09 -0.59
CA SER A 136 19.58 -7.79 -0.09
C SER A 136 19.27 -6.64 -1.05
N ILE A 137 19.48 -6.82 -2.35
CA ILE A 137 19.16 -5.81 -3.38
C ILE A 137 17.66 -5.51 -3.40
N ILE A 138 16.81 -6.54 -3.39
CA ILE A 138 15.34 -6.38 -3.40
C ILE A 138 14.88 -5.67 -2.13
N GLN A 139 15.39 -6.08 -0.97
CA GLN A 139 15.06 -5.47 0.32
C GLN A 139 15.44 -3.98 0.33
N GLY A 140 16.68 -3.65 -0.04
CA GLY A 140 17.17 -2.28 -0.09
C GLY A 140 16.42 -1.42 -1.09
N THR A 141 16.20 -1.93 -2.31
CA THR A 141 15.53 -1.21 -3.40
C THR A 141 14.08 -0.88 -3.04
N ILE A 142 13.30 -1.85 -2.56
CA ILE A 142 11.87 -1.64 -2.28
C ILE A 142 11.69 -0.77 -1.04
N ALA A 143 12.55 -0.92 -0.02
CA ALA A 143 12.51 -0.09 1.17
C ALA A 143 12.85 1.37 0.87
N ALA A 144 13.95 1.61 0.13
CA ALA A 144 14.33 2.93 -0.38
C ALA A 144 13.20 3.56 -1.20
N ALA A 145 12.65 2.78 -2.14
CA ALA A 145 11.57 3.23 -2.99
C ALA A 145 10.30 3.56 -2.21
N ALA A 146 9.95 2.79 -1.18
CA ALA A 146 8.79 3.08 -0.33
C ALA A 146 8.93 4.45 0.33
N VAL A 147 10.08 4.75 0.95
CA VAL A 147 10.31 6.04 1.61
C VAL A 147 10.26 7.21 0.62
N ILE A 148 11.01 7.12 -0.49
CA ILE A 148 11.07 8.19 -1.50
C ILE A 148 9.70 8.41 -2.14
N ASN A 149 9.03 7.32 -2.51
CA ASN A 149 7.74 7.38 -3.17
C ASN A 149 6.64 7.91 -2.24
N GLU A 150 6.64 7.59 -0.95
CA GLU A 150 5.65 8.16 -0.01
C GLU A 150 5.75 9.69 0.06
N ILE A 151 6.97 10.25 0.08
CA ILE A 151 7.16 11.71 0.08
C ILE A 151 6.56 12.31 -1.19
N ILE A 152 6.95 11.83 -2.37
CA ILE A 152 6.48 12.36 -3.66
C ILE A 152 4.98 12.15 -3.82
N ALA A 153 4.49 10.97 -3.43
CA ALA A 153 3.14 10.54 -3.71
C ALA A 153 2.10 11.24 -2.82
N VAL A 154 2.45 11.66 -1.60
CA VAL A 154 1.55 12.50 -0.78
C VAL A 154 1.22 13.81 -1.50
N PHE A 155 2.22 14.46 -2.11
CA PHE A 155 1.99 15.68 -2.90
C PHE A 155 1.19 15.39 -4.18
N MET A 156 1.54 14.32 -4.91
CA MET A 156 0.86 13.96 -6.15
C MET A 156 -0.58 13.51 -5.93
N ALA A 157 -0.86 12.78 -4.86
CA ALA A 157 -2.21 12.36 -4.50
C ALA A 157 -3.07 13.58 -4.16
N LYS A 158 -2.56 14.50 -3.33
CA LYS A 158 -3.24 15.77 -3.05
C LYS A 158 -3.56 16.54 -4.33
N LYS A 159 -2.58 16.70 -5.23
CA LYS A 159 -2.78 17.36 -6.52
C LYS A 159 -3.75 16.61 -7.43
N GLY A 160 -3.74 15.29 -7.42
CA GLY A 160 -4.71 14.46 -8.14
C GLY A 160 -6.14 14.75 -7.72
N PHE A 161 -6.40 14.79 -6.41
CA PHE A 161 -7.72 15.16 -5.87
C PHE A 161 -8.09 16.63 -6.15
N GLU A 162 -7.11 17.54 -6.12
CA GLU A 162 -7.30 18.96 -6.47
C GLU A 162 -7.74 19.11 -7.93
N TRP A 163 -7.02 18.46 -8.85
CA TRP A 163 -7.32 18.51 -10.29
C TRP A 163 -8.60 17.75 -10.66
N ALA A 164 -8.98 16.74 -9.87
CA ALA A 164 -10.27 16.08 -9.97
C ALA A 164 -11.43 16.96 -9.46
N GLY A 165 -11.14 18.02 -8.69
CA GLY A 165 -12.16 18.88 -8.07
C GLY A 165 -12.83 18.25 -6.84
N GLU A 166 -12.18 17.26 -6.21
CA GLU A 166 -12.78 16.43 -5.15
C GLU A 166 -12.33 16.82 -3.73
N LEU A 167 -11.29 17.64 -3.57
CA LEU A 167 -10.70 17.98 -2.26
C LEU A 167 -11.66 18.63 -1.24
N HIS A 168 -12.76 19.25 -1.67
CA HIS A 168 -13.70 19.96 -0.78
C HIS A 168 -15.17 19.55 -0.96
N GLN A 169 -15.45 18.47 -1.69
CA GLN A 169 -16.84 18.02 -1.87
C GLN A 169 -17.41 17.34 -0.62
N ALA A 170 -16.55 16.70 0.19
CA ALA A 170 -16.96 16.04 1.43
C ALA A 170 -17.41 17.02 2.54
N GLU A 171 -16.95 18.28 2.53
CA GLU A 171 -17.37 19.31 3.49
C GLU A 171 -18.67 20.03 3.07
N ARG A 172 -19.14 19.83 1.83
CA ARG A 172 -20.27 20.58 1.25
C ARG A 172 -21.63 19.89 1.36
N ASN A 173 -21.66 18.62 1.76
CA ASN A 173 -22.89 17.89 2.08
C ASN A 173 -22.95 17.62 3.59
N PRO A 174 -23.63 18.49 4.38
CA PRO A 174 -24.02 18.15 5.75
C PRO A 174 -25.07 17.04 5.80
#